data_AF-A0A966BIJ6-F1
#
_entry.id   AF-A0A966BIJ6-F1
#
_cell.length_a   1.000
_cell.length_b   1.000
_cell.length_c   1.000
_cell.angle_alpha   90.00
_cell.angle_beta   90.00
_cell.angle_gamma   90.00
#
_symmetry.space_group_name_H-M   'P 1'
#
loop_
_entity.id
_entity.type
_entity.pdbx_description
1 polymer ?
#
loop_
_entity_poly.entity_id
_entity_poly.type
_entity_poly.pdbx_seq_one_letter_code
_entity_poly.pdbx_strand_id
1 'polypeptide(L)' 'MDFGLNFSSKHEQTLSEFVESESMSVGECFFLGENNDKGPFVVVAEMLIA' A
#
# COMPACT_ATOMS: atom_id res chain seq x y z
N MET A 1 -1.21 17.77 -6.20
CA MET A 1 -0.38 17.12 -5.18
C MET A 1 -1.27 16.06 -4.56
N ASP A 2 -1.18 14.84 -5.05
CA ASP A 2 -1.92 13.72 -4.49
C ASP A 2 -1.10 13.18 -3.32
N PHE A 3 -1.59 13.39 -2.09
CA PHE A 3 -0.93 12.99 -0.84
C PHE A 3 -1.12 11.49 -0.54
N GLY A 4 -1.48 10.68 -1.53
CA GLY A 4 -1.90 9.30 -1.31
C GLY A 4 -1.58 8.37 -2.46
N LEU A 5 -1.60 7.08 -2.15
CA LEU A 5 -1.43 6.00 -3.12
C LEU A 5 -2.79 5.61 -3.70
N ASN A 6 -2.83 5.36 -5.01
CA ASN A 6 -4.05 4.95 -5.69
C ASN A 6 -4.20 3.42 -5.64
N PHE A 7 -5.11 2.94 -4.81
CA PHE A 7 -5.35 1.52 -4.58
C PHE A 7 -6.54 0.91 -5.36
N SER A 8 -7.09 1.64 -6.33
CA SER A 8 -8.33 1.24 -7.04
C SER A 8 -8.26 -0.04 -7.87
N SER A 9 -7.08 -0.55 -8.22
CA SER A 9 -6.95 -1.73 -9.09
C SER A 9 -5.76 -2.64 -8.81
N LYS A 10 -4.64 -2.12 -8.30
CA LYS A 10 -3.41 -2.90 -8.07
C LYS A 10 -2.73 -2.53 -6.75
N HIS A 11 -3.50 -2.58 -5.67
CA HIS A 11 -3.11 -2.02 -4.38
C HIS A 11 -1.80 -2.58 -3.80
N GLU A 12 -1.57 -3.90 -3.91
CA GLU A 12 -0.32 -4.52 -3.49
C GLU A 12 0.88 -4.03 -4.31
N GLN A 13 0.74 -3.97 -5.64
CA GLN A 13 1.80 -3.48 -6.52
C GLN A 13 2.11 -2.00 -6.24
N THR A 14 1.08 -1.16 -6.08
CA THR A 14 1.24 0.25 -5.76
C THR A 14 1.98 0.46 -4.44
N LEU A 15 1.68 -0.34 -3.41
CA LEU A 15 2.41 -0.29 -2.15
C LEU A 15 3.86 -0.73 -2.33
N SER A 16 4.09 -1.83 -3.05
CA SER A 16 5.44 -2.36 -3.29
C SER A 16 6.32 -1.36 -4.03
N GLU A 17 5.82 -0.73 -5.09
CA GLU A 17 6.57 0.28 -5.87
C GLU A 17 6.92 1.50 -5.03
N PHE A 18 5.99 1.95 -4.18
CA PHE A 18 6.25 3.05 -3.25
C PHE A 18 7.34 2.69 -2.24
N VAL A 19 7.23 1.52 -1.60
CA VAL A 19 8.18 1.08 -0.57
C VAL A 19 9.58 0.86 -1.14
N GLU A 20 9.68 0.33 -2.36
CA GLU A 20 10.95 0.22 -3.10
C GLU A 20 11.54 1.61 -3.41
N SER A 21 10.71 2.57 -3.85
CA SER A 21 11.16 3.93 -4.14
C SER A 21 11.73 4.66 -2.91
N GLU A 22 11.25 4.30 -1.73
CA GLU A 22 11.70 4.83 -0.44
C GLU A 22 12.83 4.00 0.20
N SER A 23 13.39 3.01 -0.53
CA SER A 23 14.44 2.11 -0.03
C SER A 23 14.08 1.37 1.27
N MET A 24 12.79 1.02 1.42
CA MET A 24 12.27 0.29 2.58
C MET A 24 11.83 -1.12 2.17
N SER A 25 11.33 -1.92 3.11
CA SER A 25 10.68 -3.21 2.86
C SER A 25 9.39 -3.34 3.66
N VAL A 26 8.43 -4.14 3.18
CA VAL A 26 7.15 -4.37 3.85
C VAL A 26 7.23 -5.57 4.79
N GLY A 27 6.84 -5.37 6.04
CA GLY A 27 6.61 -6.43 7.04
C GLY A 27 5.15 -6.92 7.04
N GLU A 28 4.51 -6.96 8.21
CA GLU A 28 3.07 -7.24 8.28
C GLU A 28 2.25 -6.14 7.57
N CYS A 29 1.27 -6.54 6.77
CA CYS A 29 0.46 -5.61 5.96
C CYS A 29 -1.01 -6.03 5.91
N PHE A 30 -1.90 -5.06 6.06
CA PHE A 30 -3.35 -5.25 6.06
C PHE A 30 -4.05 -4.17 5.22
N PHE A 31 -4.75 -4.61 4.18
CA PHE A 31 -5.60 -3.73 3.37
C PHE A 31 -7.03 -3.71 3.93
N LEU A 32 -7.51 -2.50 4.25
CA LEU A 32 -8.89 -2.30 4.72
C LEU A 32 -9.80 -1.98 3.54
N GLY A 33 -10.85 -2.77 3.38
CA GLY A 33 -11.84 -2.60 2.31
C GLY A 33 -11.53 -3.34 1.01
N GLU A 34 -10.56 -4.24 1.01
CA GLU A 34 -10.22 -5.15 -0.11
C GLU A 34 -11.47 -5.84 -0.70
N ASN A 35 -12.40 -6.27 0.16
CA ASN A 35 -13.60 -7.02 -0.22
C ASN A 35 -14.78 -6.14 -0.72
N ASN A 36 -14.52 -4.90 -1.13
CA ASN A 36 -15.52 -3.98 -1.67
C ASN A 36 -15.20 -3.67 -3.14
N ASP A 37 -16.23 -3.49 -3.98
CA ASP A 37 -16.13 -3.11 -5.40
C ASP A 37 -15.27 -1.87 -5.67
N LYS A 38 -15.04 -1.03 -4.66
CA LYS A 38 -14.21 0.18 -4.75
C LYS A 38 -12.73 -0.04 -4.43
N GLY A 39 -12.34 -1.26 -4.04
CA GLY A 39 -11.00 -1.59 -3.59
C GLY A 39 -10.68 -1.04 -2.19
N PRO A 40 -9.46 -1.32 -1.67
CA PRO A 40 -9.08 -0.88 -0.35
C PRO A 40 -8.91 0.64 -0.29
N PHE A 41 -9.43 1.23 0.79
CA PHE A 41 -9.37 2.67 1.01
C PHE A 41 -8.22 3.07 1.95
N VAL A 42 -7.71 2.11 2.73
CA VAL A 42 -6.59 2.28 3.66
C VAL A 42 -5.72 1.03 3.64
N VAL A 43 -4.42 1.21 3.83
CA VAL A 43 -3.49 0.14 4.17
C VAL A 43 -2.79 0.48 5.49
N VAL A 44 -2.62 -0.53 6.34
CA VAL A 44 -1.75 -0.47 7.52
C VAL A 44 -0.62 -1.45 7.25
N ALA A 45 0.60 -0.94 7.13
CA ALA A 45 1.78 -1.73 6.83
C ALA A 45 2.93 -1.40 7.78
N GLU A 46 3.63 -2.43 8.23
CA GLU A 46 4.93 -2.31 8.88
C GLU A 46 5.99 -1.99 7.82
N MET A 47 6.78 -0.94 8.08
CA MET A 47 7.88 -0.52 7.22
C MET A 47 9.20 -0.85 7.90
N LEU A 48 10.01 -1.67 7.22
CA LEU A 48 11.33 -2.09 7.68
C LEU A 48 12.40 -1.23 6.99
N ILE A 49 13.31 -0.68 7.79
CA ILE A 49 14.45 0.11 7.35
C ILE A 49 15.72 -0.64 7.77
N ALA A 50 16.69 -0.77 6.86
CA ALA A 50 17.98 -1.40 7.12
C ALA A 50 18.94 -0.49 7.90
#